data_AF-A0AAW6ZH28-F1
#
_entry.id   AF-A0AAW6ZH28-F1
#
_cell.length_a   1.000
_cell.length_b   1.000
_cell.length_c   1.000
_cell.angle_alpha   90.00
_cell.angle_beta   90.00
_cell.angle_gamma   90.00
#
_symmetry.space_group_name_H-M   'P 1'
#
loop_
_entity.id
_entity.type
_entity.pdbx_description
1 polymer ?
#
loop_
_entity_poly.entity_id
_entity_poly.type
_entity_poly.pdbx_seq_one_letter_code
_entity_poly.pdbx_strand_id
1 'polypeptide(L)'
;AGQSLTAHAAESVNLFAQSSGIKMQANQGKVEVQAQNDELQLNALKDATLTSSAGKITIAAKEEVLITCKGAYIKLANGEVEIGSPKVVRVRAPMVVTIPSNVPVKLPDFKQIYSGRYILRDRKTQKVVRNRPYTLTLEDGSQIEGITNSKGETMIVNTSSPQKVVFEQEKKTKKEPHLLHIAGGGTIKLHFEIFDEE
;
A
#
# COMPACT_ATOMS: atom_id res chain seq x y z
N ALA A 1 11.71 19.79 -19.59
CA ALA A 1 11.11 18.44 -19.56
C ALA A 1 10.37 18.28 -18.24
N GLY A 2 9.19 17.64 -18.24
CA GLY A 2 8.48 17.28 -17.00
C GLY A 2 9.17 16.09 -16.33
N GLN A 3 9.31 16.11 -15.01
CA GLN A 3 10.01 15.06 -14.26
C GLN A 3 9.20 13.76 -14.16
N SER A 4 7.86 13.83 -14.07
CA SER A 4 6.98 12.66 -13.97
C SER A 4 5.53 13.00 -14.34
N LEU A 5 4.75 11.96 -14.65
CA LEU A 5 3.28 12.00 -14.72
C LEU A 5 2.74 10.94 -13.75
N THR A 6 1.97 11.38 -12.76
CA THR A 6 1.32 10.50 -11.77
C THR A 6 -0.16 10.81 -11.74
N ALA A 7 -1.01 9.78 -11.78
CA ALA A 7 -2.46 9.91 -11.70
C ALA A 7 -2.99 9.05 -10.55
N HIS A 8 -3.83 9.64 -9.70
CA HIS A 8 -4.57 8.95 -8.65
C HIS A 8 -6.05 9.31 -8.79
N ALA A 9 -6.93 8.31 -8.77
CA ALA A 9 -8.36 8.48 -8.83
C ALA A 9 -9.01 7.71 -7.68
N ALA A 10 -10.06 8.27 -7.07
CA ALA A 10 -10.77 7.63 -5.96
C ALA A 10 -11.63 6.43 -6.44
N GLU A 11 -12.12 6.49 -7.68
CA GLU A 11 -13.03 5.48 -8.22
C GLU A 11 -12.39 4.70 -9.37
N SER A 12 -12.04 5.36 -10.48
CA SER A 12 -11.53 4.66 -11.66
C SER A 12 -10.64 5.52 -12.55
N VAL A 13 -9.82 4.86 -13.36
CA VAL A 13 -9.08 5.43 -14.49
C VAL A 13 -9.41 4.59 -15.72
N ASN A 14 -9.89 5.22 -16.80
CA ASN A 14 -10.18 4.56 -18.06
C ASN A 14 -9.35 5.18 -19.18
N LEU A 15 -8.65 4.33 -19.94
CA LEU A 15 -7.80 4.73 -21.07
C LEU A 15 -8.33 4.05 -22.33
N PHE A 16 -8.74 4.87 -23.31
CA PHE A 16 -9.35 4.39 -24.54
C PHE A 16 -8.68 5.02 -25.77
N ALA A 17 -8.47 4.23 -26.81
CA ALA A 17 -8.00 4.67 -28.11
C ALA A 17 -8.82 4.01 -29.22
N GLN A 18 -9.39 4.82 -30.12
CA GLN A 18 -10.32 4.35 -31.15
C GLN A 18 -9.63 3.72 -32.37
N SER A 19 -8.53 4.31 -32.84
CA SER A 19 -7.95 4.00 -34.16
C SER A 19 -6.50 3.52 -34.10
N SER A 20 -5.66 4.22 -33.33
CA SER A 20 -4.20 3.99 -33.32
C SER A 20 -3.70 3.10 -32.16
N GLY A 21 -4.62 2.61 -31.32
CA GLY A 21 -4.30 1.75 -30.17
C GLY A 21 -3.54 2.46 -29.04
N ILE A 22 -3.07 1.67 -28.08
CA ILE A 22 -2.32 2.12 -26.90
C ILE A 22 -0.93 1.50 -26.92
N LYS A 23 0.10 2.30 -26.68
CA LYS A 23 1.48 1.83 -26.57
C LYS A 23 2.06 2.23 -25.21
N MET A 24 2.32 1.25 -24.35
CA MET A 24 2.92 1.44 -23.02
C MET A 24 4.35 0.92 -23.04
N GLN A 25 5.34 1.79 -22.85
CA GLN A 25 6.76 1.43 -22.93
C GLN A 25 7.58 2.23 -21.92
N ALA A 26 8.61 1.59 -21.37
CA ALA A 26 9.68 2.23 -20.61
C ALA A 26 11.01 1.96 -21.32
N ASN A 27 11.80 3.00 -21.61
CA ASN A 27 13.15 2.83 -22.17
C ASN A 27 14.11 2.22 -21.15
N GLN A 28 13.95 2.62 -19.89
CA GLN A 28 14.63 2.07 -18.73
C GLN A 28 13.64 1.99 -17.57
N GLY A 29 13.89 1.08 -16.64
CA GLY A 29 13.00 0.84 -15.50
C GLY A 29 11.95 -0.23 -15.75
N LYS A 30 11.36 -0.72 -14.66
CA LYS A 30 10.37 -1.80 -14.67
C LYS A 30 8.99 -1.26 -15.11
N VAL A 31 8.32 -1.99 -15.97
CA VAL A 31 6.87 -1.86 -16.17
C VAL A 31 6.18 -2.84 -15.22
N GLU A 32 5.30 -2.32 -14.37
CA GLU A 32 4.57 -3.09 -13.38
C GLU A 32 3.08 -2.80 -13.49
N VAL A 33 2.28 -3.86 -13.57
CA VAL A 33 0.82 -3.80 -13.63
C VAL A 33 0.29 -4.76 -12.56
N GLN A 34 -0.58 -4.27 -11.69
CA GLN A 34 -1.13 -5.03 -10.57
C GLN A 34 -2.60 -4.69 -10.36
N ALA A 35 -3.42 -5.71 -10.10
CA ALA A 35 -4.73 -5.58 -9.49
C ALA A 35 -4.63 -6.20 -8.08
N GLN A 36 -4.52 -5.38 -7.04
CA GLN A 36 -4.16 -5.86 -5.70
C GLN A 36 -5.33 -6.49 -4.94
N ASN A 37 -6.56 -6.14 -5.30
CA ASN A 37 -7.77 -6.60 -4.61
C ASN A 37 -8.85 -7.11 -5.60
N ASP A 38 -8.50 -7.29 -6.88
CA ASP A 38 -9.46 -7.65 -7.92
C ASP A 38 -8.76 -8.36 -9.09
N GLU A 39 -9.51 -8.71 -10.13
CA GLU A 39 -9.03 -9.40 -11.33
C GLU A 39 -8.13 -8.51 -12.21
N LEU A 40 -7.08 -9.12 -12.77
CA LEU A 40 -6.33 -8.57 -13.90
C LEU A 40 -6.70 -9.36 -15.16
N GLN A 41 -7.33 -8.70 -16.13
CA GLN A 41 -7.76 -9.32 -17.38
C GLN A 41 -7.05 -8.71 -18.60
N LEU A 42 -6.51 -9.56 -19.49
CA LEU A 42 -5.85 -9.16 -20.74
C LEU A 42 -6.45 -9.92 -21.92
N ASN A 43 -7.29 -9.25 -22.71
CA ASN A 43 -7.99 -9.85 -23.85
C ASN A 43 -7.54 -9.22 -25.18
N ALA A 44 -7.42 -10.04 -26.22
CA ALA A 44 -7.19 -9.58 -27.60
C ALA A 44 -8.11 -10.34 -28.56
N LEU A 45 -8.67 -9.64 -29.56
CA LEU A 45 -9.50 -10.27 -30.60
C LEU A 45 -8.66 -11.08 -31.61
N LYS A 46 -7.43 -10.61 -31.85
CA LYS A 46 -6.44 -11.28 -32.70
C LYS A 46 -5.39 -11.92 -31.80
N ASP A 47 -4.15 -11.96 -32.27
CA ASP A 47 -3.05 -12.57 -31.55
C ASP A 47 -2.67 -11.78 -30.29
N ALA A 48 -2.30 -12.50 -29.23
CA ALA A 48 -1.66 -11.98 -28.03
C ALA A 48 -0.29 -12.63 -27.88
N THR A 49 0.74 -11.83 -27.62
CA THR A 49 2.13 -12.29 -27.54
C THR A 49 2.74 -11.89 -26.20
N LEU A 50 3.26 -12.87 -25.46
CA LEU A 50 4.06 -12.67 -24.24
C LEU A 50 5.47 -13.18 -24.49
N THR A 51 6.48 -12.32 -24.37
CA THR A 51 7.86 -12.66 -24.72
C THR A 51 8.85 -11.99 -23.79
N SER A 52 9.95 -12.69 -23.50
CA SER A 52 11.14 -12.14 -22.85
C SER A 52 12.36 -12.46 -23.73
N SER A 53 13.04 -11.43 -24.24
CA SER A 53 14.13 -11.61 -25.21
C SER A 53 15.45 -12.04 -24.60
N ALA A 54 15.70 -11.72 -23.33
CA ALA A 54 16.98 -11.98 -22.67
C ALA A 54 16.85 -12.64 -21.27
N GLY A 55 15.62 -12.73 -20.74
CA GLY A 55 15.34 -13.28 -19.42
C GLY A 55 14.39 -14.48 -19.48
N LYS A 56 13.43 -14.51 -18.56
CA LYS A 56 12.44 -15.59 -18.41
C LYS A 56 11.01 -15.04 -18.33
N ILE A 57 10.04 -15.90 -18.68
CA ILE A 57 8.64 -15.71 -18.34
C ILE A 57 8.34 -16.59 -17.12
N THR A 58 7.84 -16.00 -16.04
CA THR A 58 7.38 -16.73 -14.86
C THR A 58 5.86 -16.64 -14.81
N ILE A 59 5.17 -17.78 -14.82
CA ILE A 59 3.72 -17.86 -14.58
C ILE A 59 3.55 -18.69 -13.32
N ALA A 60 2.92 -18.10 -12.30
CA ALA A 60 2.70 -18.75 -11.02
C ALA A 60 1.35 -18.31 -10.47
N ALA A 61 0.60 -19.27 -9.93
CA ALA A 61 -0.69 -19.05 -9.31
C ALA A 61 -0.75 -19.81 -7.99
N LYS A 62 -1.60 -19.35 -7.08
CA LYS A 62 -1.83 -20.03 -5.80
C LYS A 62 -2.71 -21.27 -5.98
N GLU A 63 -3.75 -21.15 -6.79
CA GLU A 63 -4.79 -22.19 -6.94
C GLU A 63 -4.62 -22.98 -8.25
N GLU A 64 -4.63 -22.30 -9.41
CA GLU A 64 -4.62 -22.96 -10.71
C GLU A 64 -3.92 -22.14 -11.80
N VAL A 65 -3.20 -22.83 -12.69
CA VAL A 65 -2.82 -22.31 -14.02
C VAL A 65 -3.46 -23.20 -15.10
N LEU A 66 -4.28 -22.60 -15.97
CA LEU A 66 -4.92 -23.29 -17.09
C LEU A 66 -4.50 -22.66 -18.43
N ILE A 67 -3.94 -23.46 -19.31
CA ILE A 67 -3.63 -23.08 -20.70
C ILE A 67 -4.50 -23.95 -21.60
N THR A 68 -5.34 -23.35 -22.45
CA THR A 68 -6.32 -24.09 -23.25
C THR A 68 -6.37 -23.63 -24.70
N CYS A 69 -6.66 -24.55 -25.62
CA CYS A 69 -6.86 -24.28 -27.04
C CYS A 69 -7.79 -25.33 -27.66
N LYS A 70 -8.99 -24.92 -28.10
CA LYS A 70 -9.98 -25.77 -28.78
C LYS A 70 -10.23 -27.12 -28.07
N GLY A 71 -10.27 -27.10 -26.73
CA GLY A 71 -10.51 -28.27 -25.88
C GLY A 71 -9.26 -29.04 -25.44
N ALA A 72 -8.10 -28.82 -26.05
CA ALA A 72 -6.83 -29.30 -25.49
C ALA A 72 -6.36 -28.35 -24.39
N TYR A 73 -5.71 -28.87 -23.33
CA TYR A 73 -5.27 -28.05 -22.22
C TYR A 73 -4.04 -28.61 -21.49
N ILE A 74 -3.38 -27.72 -20.75
CA ILE A 74 -2.41 -28.02 -19.69
C ILE A 74 -2.93 -27.32 -18.44
N LYS A 75 -3.10 -28.07 -17.35
CA LYS A 75 -3.60 -27.57 -16.06
C LYS A 75 -2.59 -27.90 -14.97
N LEU A 76 -2.26 -26.90 -14.15
CA LEU A 76 -1.45 -27.03 -12.95
C LEU A 76 -2.32 -26.67 -11.75
N ALA A 77 -2.67 -27.64 -10.91
CA ALA A 77 -3.53 -27.45 -9.75
C ALA A 77 -3.24 -28.52 -8.69
N ASN A 78 -3.34 -28.18 -7.41
CA ASN A 78 -3.16 -29.14 -6.29
C ASN A 78 -1.84 -29.95 -6.33
N GLY A 79 -0.78 -29.38 -6.91
CA GLY A 79 0.50 -30.09 -7.10
C GLY A 79 0.52 -31.10 -8.24
N GLU A 80 -0.56 -31.22 -9.02
CA GLU A 80 -0.71 -32.08 -10.17
C GLU A 80 -0.45 -31.32 -11.49
N VAL A 81 0.09 -32.04 -12.47
CA VAL A 81 0.20 -31.59 -13.87
C VAL A 81 -0.72 -32.45 -14.72
N GLU A 82 -1.79 -31.86 -15.26
CA GLU A 82 -2.76 -32.55 -16.11
C GLU A 82 -2.63 -32.04 -17.56
N ILE A 83 -2.46 -32.97 -18.50
CA ILE A 83 -2.38 -32.68 -19.94
C ILE A 83 -3.53 -33.43 -20.64
N GLY A 84 -4.53 -32.68 -21.11
CA GLY A 84 -5.70 -33.25 -21.78
C GLY A 84 -5.82 -32.82 -23.23
N SER A 85 -6.35 -33.71 -24.08
CA SER A 85 -6.62 -33.40 -25.48
C SER A 85 -7.79 -34.24 -26.01
N PRO A 86 -8.72 -33.66 -26.80
CA PRO A 86 -9.75 -34.42 -27.51
C PRO A 86 -9.18 -35.22 -28.70
N LYS A 87 -7.89 -35.05 -29.02
CA LYS A 87 -7.17 -35.74 -30.09
C LYS A 87 -5.83 -36.27 -29.56
N VAL A 88 -4.91 -36.60 -30.46
CA VAL A 88 -3.57 -37.11 -30.12
C VAL A 88 -2.74 -36.06 -29.39
N VAL A 89 -2.19 -36.43 -28.23
CA VAL A 89 -1.03 -35.77 -27.62
C VAL A 89 0.23 -36.39 -28.23
N ARG A 90 1.03 -35.60 -28.97
CA ARG A 90 2.22 -36.10 -29.64
C ARG A 90 3.48 -35.57 -28.98
N VAL A 91 4.28 -36.48 -28.40
CA VAL A 91 5.61 -36.19 -27.87
C VAL A 91 6.64 -36.63 -28.90
N ARG A 92 7.49 -35.71 -29.38
CA ARG A 92 8.57 -35.99 -30.35
C ARG A 92 9.94 -35.85 -29.70
N ALA A 93 10.16 -36.61 -28.62
CA ALA A 93 11.41 -36.68 -27.87
C ALA A 93 11.39 -37.90 -26.92
N PRO A 94 12.53 -38.36 -26.39
CA PRO A 94 12.54 -39.21 -25.19
C PRO A 94 11.85 -38.50 -24.02
N MET A 95 11.04 -39.22 -23.25
CA MET A 95 10.40 -38.74 -22.03
C MET A 95 11.01 -39.47 -20.83
N VAL A 96 11.44 -38.71 -19.82
CA VAL A 96 11.95 -39.25 -18.56
C VAL A 96 11.01 -38.81 -17.44
N VAL A 97 10.50 -39.77 -16.68
CA VAL A 97 9.69 -39.53 -15.48
C VAL A 97 10.48 -40.08 -14.30
N THR A 98 10.85 -39.20 -13.38
CA THR A 98 11.60 -39.55 -12.17
C THR A 98 10.70 -39.50 -10.94
N ILE A 99 11.31 -39.63 -9.76
CA ILE A 99 10.62 -39.34 -8.50
C ILE A 99 10.04 -37.91 -8.48
N PRO A 100 8.96 -37.67 -7.72
CA PRO A 100 8.37 -36.35 -7.57
C PRO A 100 9.39 -35.30 -7.12
N SER A 101 9.23 -34.08 -7.61
CA SER A 101 10.01 -32.91 -7.22
C SER A 101 9.09 -31.69 -7.12
N ASN A 102 9.48 -30.68 -6.33
CA ASN A 102 8.75 -29.44 -6.20
C ASN A 102 9.68 -28.24 -6.41
N VAL A 103 9.10 -27.11 -6.84
CA VAL A 103 9.82 -25.84 -6.96
C VAL A 103 9.02 -24.78 -6.19
N PRO A 104 9.51 -24.30 -5.04
CA PRO A 104 8.80 -23.25 -4.31
C PRO A 104 8.90 -21.93 -5.07
N VAL A 105 7.76 -21.31 -5.35
CA VAL A 105 7.68 -19.96 -5.92
C VAL A 105 7.04 -19.03 -4.89
N LYS A 106 7.73 -17.94 -4.56
CA LYS A 106 7.17 -16.88 -3.70
C LYS A 106 6.26 -16.00 -4.56
N LEU A 107 4.95 -16.08 -4.32
CA LEU A 107 3.97 -15.19 -4.92
C LEU A 107 4.00 -13.81 -4.23
N PRO A 108 3.62 -12.73 -4.93
CA PRO A 108 3.39 -11.43 -4.30
C PRO A 108 2.31 -11.55 -3.21
N ASP A 109 2.54 -10.94 -2.05
CA ASP A 109 1.58 -10.86 -0.95
C ASP A 109 0.87 -9.50 -1.01
N PHE A 110 -0.37 -9.50 -1.48
CA PHE A 110 -1.21 -8.30 -1.52
C PHE A 110 -2.05 -8.22 -0.25
N LYS A 111 -1.40 -8.06 0.91
CA LYS A 111 -2.11 -7.74 2.14
C LYS A 111 -2.77 -6.38 2.01
N GLN A 112 -4.05 -6.30 2.36
CA GLN A 112 -4.74 -5.04 2.52
C GLN A 112 -4.01 -4.20 3.57
N ILE A 113 -3.43 -3.10 3.12
CA ILE A 113 -2.86 -2.07 3.99
C ILE A 113 -3.97 -1.04 4.19
N TYR A 114 -4.44 -0.94 5.42
CA TYR A 114 -5.41 0.05 5.82
C TYR A 114 -4.67 1.36 6.05
N SER A 115 -5.16 2.46 5.49
CA SER A 115 -4.56 3.77 5.72
C SER A 115 -5.62 4.77 6.16
N GLY A 116 -5.29 5.58 7.15
CA GLY A 116 -6.22 6.54 7.76
C GLY A 116 -5.55 7.88 7.99
N ARG A 117 -6.30 8.95 7.73
CA ARG A 117 -5.96 10.31 8.14
C ARG A 117 -7.09 10.86 8.99
N TYR A 118 -6.75 11.48 10.11
CA TYR A 118 -7.73 12.00 11.07
C TYR A 118 -7.65 13.52 11.14
N ILE A 119 -8.79 14.17 11.37
CA ILE A 119 -8.85 15.62 11.67
C ILE A 119 -9.09 15.77 13.16
N LEU A 120 -8.11 16.32 13.88
CA LEU A 120 -8.26 16.55 15.31
C LEU A 120 -9.09 17.81 15.56
N ARG A 121 -10.10 17.70 16.43
CA ARG A 121 -10.95 18.81 16.86
C ARG A 121 -10.93 18.94 18.37
N ASP A 122 -10.89 20.18 18.84
CA ASP A 122 -11.01 20.48 20.26
C ASP A 122 -12.40 20.09 20.75
N ARG A 123 -12.47 19.31 21.83
CA ARG A 123 -13.72 18.73 22.34
C ARG A 123 -14.74 19.80 22.76
N LYS A 124 -14.28 20.94 23.26
CA LYS A 124 -15.15 22.01 23.79
C LYS A 124 -15.60 22.96 22.70
N THR A 125 -14.68 23.35 21.83
CA THR A 125 -14.90 24.42 20.85
C THR A 125 -15.23 23.90 19.45
N GLN A 126 -15.06 22.59 19.20
CA GLN A 126 -15.21 21.94 17.89
C GLN A 126 -14.29 22.50 16.79
N LYS A 127 -13.38 23.42 17.13
CA LYS A 127 -12.40 23.99 16.22
C LYS A 127 -11.32 22.96 15.92
N VAL A 128 -10.83 22.98 14.69
CA VAL A 128 -9.70 22.13 14.28
C VAL A 128 -8.46 22.47 15.10
N VAL A 129 -7.79 21.45 15.59
CA VAL A 129 -6.53 21.57 16.32
C VAL A 129 -5.43 21.59 15.26
N ARG A 130 -4.82 22.76 15.05
CA ARG A 130 -3.78 22.99 14.03
C ARG A 130 -2.42 23.11 14.71
N ASN A 131 -1.36 22.63 14.06
CA ASN A 131 0.03 22.74 14.50
C ASN A 131 0.24 22.35 15.97
N ARG A 132 -0.45 21.29 16.45
CA ARG A 132 -0.24 20.77 17.80
C ARG A 132 0.33 19.35 17.74
N PRO A 133 1.23 19.02 18.69
CA PRO A 133 1.68 17.66 18.86
C PRO A 133 0.50 16.75 19.28
N TYR A 134 0.53 15.52 18.82
CA TYR A 134 -0.39 14.47 19.17
C TYR A 134 0.37 13.14 19.26
N THR A 135 -0.13 12.24 20.13
CA THR A 135 0.29 10.84 20.16
C THR A 135 -0.90 9.99 19.75
N LEU A 136 -0.73 9.20 18.70
CA LEU A 136 -1.69 8.22 18.22
C LEU A 136 -1.27 6.85 18.72
N THR A 137 -2.15 6.17 19.44
CA THR A 137 -1.93 4.80 19.92
C THR A 137 -2.78 3.82 19.12
N LEU A 138 -2.14 2.81 18.54
CA LEU A 138 -2.76 1.69 17.84
C LEU A 138 -3.22 0.60 18.82
N GLU A 139 -4.02 -0.37 18.35
CA GLU A 139 -4.55 -1.45 19.22
C GLU A 139 -3.46 -2.36 19.80
N ASP A 140 -2.33 -2.49 19.11
CA ASP A 140 -1.16 -3.24 19.58
C ASP A 140 -0.31 -2.47 20.60
N GLY A 141 -0.72 -1.26 20.96
CA GLY A 141 -0.02 -0.38 21.89
C GLY A 141 1.11 0.44 21.25
N SER A 142 1.38 0.27 19.96
CA SER A 142 2.36 1.11 19.27
C SER A 142 1.89 2.57 19.22
N GLN A 143 2.84 3.49 19.45
CA GLN A 143 2.57 4.92 19.52
C GLN A 143 3.25 5.64 18.36
N ILE A 144 2.51 6.54 17.73
CA ILE A 144 2.97 7.38 16.63
C ILE A 144 2.78 8.83 17.06
N GLU A 145 3.88 9.51 17.28
CA GLU A 145 3.90 10.94 17.56
C GLU A 145 3.91 11.75 16.26
N GLY A 146 3.25 12.90 16.28
CA GLY A 146 3.24 13.79 15.13
C GLY A 146 2.69 15.17 15.47
N ILE A 147 2.70 16.06 14.49
CA ILE A 147 2.13 17.41 14.61
C ILE A 147 1.04 17.55 13.56
N THR A 148 -0.15 18.00 13.97
CA THR A 148 -1.26 18.24 13.03
C THR A 148 -0.91 19.38 12.07
N ASN A 149 -1.31 19.28 10.80
CA ASN A 149 -1.04 20.35 9.83
C ASN A 149 -1.95 21.60 10.02
N SER A 150 -1.83 22.56 9.10
CA SER A 150 -2.63 23.80 9.08
C SER A 150 -4.14 23.60 8.89
N LYS A 151 -4.57 22.41 8.48
CA LYS A 151 -5.99 21.99 8.39
C LYS A 151 -6.44 21.17 9.62
N GLY A 152 -5.51 20.86 10.52
CA GLY A 152 -5.72 20.01 11.69
C GLY A 152 -5.69 18.51 11.40
N GLU A 153 -5.10 18.12 10.26
CA GLU A 153 -4.98 16.72 9.85
C GLU A 153 -3.73 16.07 10.46
N THR A 154 -3.84 14.81 10.86
CA THR A 154 -2.72 13.96 11.29
C THR A 154 -1.91 13.48 10.07
N MET A 155 -0.75 12.88 10.32
CA MET A 155 -0.09 12.07 9.30
C MET A 155 -0.96 10.87 8.93
N ILE A 156 -0.76 10.34 7.72
CA ILE A 156 -1.38 9.08 7.30
C ILE A 156 -0.71 7.96 8.08
N VAL A 157 -1.52 7.17 8.78
CA VAL A 157 -1.06 5.96 9.44
C VAL A 157 -1.48 4.77 8.61
N ASN A 158 -0.55 3.84 8.38
CA ASN A 158 -0.77 2.60 7.67
C ASN A 158 -0.78 1.42 8.66
N THR A 159 -1.81 0.58 8.61
CA THR A 159 -1.96 -0.62 9.45
C THR A 159 -2.24 -1.84 8.58
N SER A 160 -1.90 -3.03 9.07
CA SER A 160 -2.16 -4.31 8.37
C SER A 160 -3.58 -4.84 8.56
N SER A 161 -4.37 -4.22 9.44
CA SER A 161 -5.77 -4.51 9.73
C SER A 161 -6.54 -3.22 10.09
N PRO A 162 -7.87 -3.17 10.01
CA PRO A 162 -8.63 -2.07 10.61
C PRO A 162 -8.43 -2.11 12.12
N GLN A 163 -7.98 -1.00 12.71
CA GLN A 163 -7.73 -0.88 14.14
C GLN A 163 -8.37 0.42 14.66
N LYS A 164 -8.90 0.38 15.89
CA LYS A 164 -9.24 1.61 16.61
C LYS A 164 -7.95 2.35 16.97
N VAL A 165 -8.00 3.66 16.85
CA VAL A 165 -6.88 4.52 17.27
C VAL A 165 -7.33 5.43 18.40
N VAL A 166 -6.45 5.64 19.37
CA VAL A 166 -6.67 6.58 20.48
C VAL A 166 -5.70 7.75 20.31
N PHE A 167 -6.19 8.96 20.55
CA PHE A 167 -5.37 10.16 20.53
C PHE A 167 -5.18 10.67 21.95
N GLU A 168 -3.92 10.84 22.35
CA GLU A 168 -3.55 11.57 23.54
C GLU A 168 -2.92 12.91 23.14
N GLN A 169 -3.41 13.99 23.75
CA GLN A 169 -2.75 15.29 23.70
C GLN A 169 -1.93 15.43 24.97
N GLU A 170 -0.66 15.77 24.82
CA GLU A 170 0.14 16.22 25.95
C GLU A 170 -0.53 17.44 26.59
N LYS A 171 -1.04 17.24 27.80
CA LYS A 171 -1.41 18.37 28.66
C LYS A 171 -0.10 19.04 29.05
N LYS A 172 0.20 20.21 28.48
CA LYS A 172 1.30 21.06 28.98
C LYS A 172 1.13 21.20 30.50
N THR A 173 2.04 20.60 31.25
CA THR A 173 2.06 20.67 32.71
C THR A 173 2.35 22.12 33.08
N LYS A 174 1.39 22.79 33.72
CA LYS A 174 1.54 24.17 34.19
C LYS A 174 2.68 24.18 35.22
N LYS A 175 3.85 24.73 34.87
CA LYS A 175 4.97 24.86 35.82
C LYS A 175 4.52 25.76 36.98
N GLU A 176 4.82 25.36 38.21
CA GLU A 176 4.49 26.17 39.38
C GLU A 176 5.24 27.51 39.33
N PRO A 177 4.60 28.62 39.72
CA PRO A 177 5.21 29.94 39.67
C PRO A 177 6.42 30.00 40.61
N HIS A 178 7.55 30.50 40.10
CA HIS A 178 8.74 30.75 40.91
C HIS A 178 8.56 32.02 41.75
N LEU A 179 8.77 31.91 43.07
CA LEU A 179 8.83 33.05 43.98
C LEU A 179 10.21 33.72 43.87
N LEU A 180 10.24 34.98 43.42
CA LEU A 180 11.44 35.81 43.41
C LEU A 180 11.52 36.61 44.72
N HIS A 181 12.64 36.46 45.43
CA HIS A 181 12.97 37.32 46.57
C HIS A 181 13.76 38.54 46.07
N ILE A 182 13.24 39.72 46.37
CA ILE A 182 13.88 40.99 46.02
C ILE A 182 14.74 41.44 47.20
N ALA A 183 15.97 41.90 46.93
CA ALA A 183 16.84 42.47 47.96
C ALA A 183 16.21 43.76 48.48
N GLY A 184 15.60 43.69 49.68
CA GLY A 184 14.78 44.77 50.25
C GLY A 184 13.63 44.30 51.15
N GLY A 185 13.44 43.00 51.37
CA GLY A 185 12.57 42.47 52.43
C GLY A 185 11.08 42.33 52.07
N GLY A 186 10.69 42.54 50.81
CA GLY A 186 9.35 42.27 50.31
C GLY A 186 9.28 41.03 49.41
N THR A 187 8.24 40.22 49.59
CA THR A 187 7.89 39.12 48.67
C THR A 187 6.81 39.59 47.70
N ILE A 188 7.08 39.56 46.39
CA ILE A 188 6.06 39.84 45.37
C ILE A 188 5.73 38.53 44.66
N LYS A 189 4.45 38.15 44.63
CA LYS A 189 3.96 37.07 43.74
C LYS A 189 3.84 37.63 42.32
N LEU A 190 4.86 37.44 41.51
CA LEU A 190 4.81 37.76 40.08
C LEU A 190 4.21 36.58 39.32
N HIS A 191 3.11 36.82 38.60
CA HIS A 191 2.51 35.83 37.71
C HIS A 191 3.10 36.02 36.31
N PHE A 192 4.14 35.26 35.97
CA PHE A 192 4.64 35.21 34.60
C PHE A 192 4.03 34.02 33.88
N GLU A 193 3.20 34.29 32.87
CA GLU A 193 2.89 33.28 31.85
C GLU A 193 3.99 33.36 30.80
N ILE A 194 5.02 32.52 30.94
CA ILE A 194 6.04 32.35 29.92
C ILE A 194 5.52 31.30 28.95
N PHE A 195 5.24 31.72 27.72
CA PHE A 195 5.02 30.83 26.60
C PHE A 195 6.36 30.72 25.87
N ASP A 196 6.85 29.51 25.64
CA ASP A 196 7.90 29.30 24.64
C ASP A 196 7.35 29.77 23.30
N GLU A 197 7.96 30.79 22.72
CA GLU A 197 7.80 31.13 21.30
C GLU A 197 8.64 30.14 20.49
N GLU A 198 7.99 29.12 19.95
CA GLU A 198 8.38 28.46 18.69
C GLU A 198 7.14 28.18 17.84
#